data_AF-A0A0C1DFN2-F1
#
_entry.id   AF-A0A0C1DFN2-F1
#
_cell.length_a   1.000
_cell.length_b   1.000
_cell.length_c   1.000
_cell.angle_alpha   90.00
_cell.angle_beta   90.00
_cell.angle_gamma   90.00
#
_symmetry.space_group_name_H-M   'P 1'
#
loop_
_entity.id
_entity.type
_entity.pdbx_description
1 polymer ?
#
loop_
_entity_poly.entity_id
_entity_poly.type
_entity_poly.pdbx_seq_one_letter_code
_entity_poly.pdbx_strand_id
1 'polypeptide(L)'
;MGNNMGYIPKAMGADSVKTLTTVSASYAGAASRISGPSFEFGMANISRSNTFKEWNISYGIYGYAGNASYRENNSTDDLKNYLQGFKKSAAGLGLRFSTGLQHTSANQNTDFRYLNFENAISFEGGDYARFRQEVYNAPLPDYVAVTNRKVLWTTGLSTEVMWRARQNHDIRHAFRLFIGGTPNFADSFRSGVKAYDELRGKNSMGWVFNYFLYIHRFSLSYEMADNANYAQKISLGYSFR
;
A
#
# COMPACT_ATOMS: atom_id res chain seq x y z
N MET A 1 -4.19 -7.14 0.73
CA MET A 1 -2.74 -6.83 0.60
C MET A 1 -2.50 -5.44 1.15
N GLY A 2 -1.61 -5.28 2.12
CA GLY A 2 -1.47 -4.06 2.93
C GLY A 2 -0.70 -2.90 2.28
N ASN A 3 -0.33 -2.98 0.99
CA ASN A 3 0.63 -2.04 0.38
C ASN A 3 0.16 -1.41 -0.96
N ASN A 4 -1.16 -1.31 -1.14
CA ASN A 4 -1.72 -0.76 -2.37
C ASN A 4 -1.67 0.77 -2.43
N MET A 5 -1.47 1.43 -1.28
CA MET A 5 -1.44 2.90 -1.12
C MET A 5 -0.03 3.47 -0.94
N GLY A 6 0.87 3.03 -1.81
CA GLY A 6 2.23 3.56 -1.85
C GLY A 6 2.29 5.02 -2.24
N TYR A 7 3.21 5.76 -1.65
CA TYR A 7 3.40 7.18 -1.93
C TYR A 7 3.70 7.49 -3.39
N ILE A 8 3.16 8.63 -3.84
CA ILE A 8 3.45 9.22 -5.13
C ILE A 8 4.22 10.53 -4.91
N PRO A 9 5.49 10.59 -5.37
CA PRO A 9 6.30 11.80 -5.35
C PRO A 9 5.63 12.98 -6.05
N LYS A 10 5.60 14.16 -5.41
CA LYS A 10 5.09 15.39 -6.06
C LYS A 10 6.04 16.56 -5.81
N ALA A 11 6.16 17.44 -6.78
CA ALA A 11 6.96 18.66 -6.67
C ALA A 11 6.45 19.56 -5.54
N MET A 12 7.35 20.32 -4.90
CA MET A 12 6.95 21.31 -3.90
C MET A 12 6.25 22.48 -4.59
N GLY A 13 5.32 23.14 -3.89
CA GLY A 13 4.74 24.40 -4.38
C GLY A 13 5.80 25.50 -4.67
N ALA A 14 6.99 25.44 -4.06
CA ALA A 14 8.12 26.31 -4.35
C ALA A 14 9.04 25.84 -5.50
N ASP A 15 8.86 24.67 -6.10
CA ASP A 15 9.74 24.19 -7.19
C ASP A 15 9.47 25.00 -8.48
N SER A 16 10.49 25.30 -9.28
CA SER A 16 10.28 25.94 -10.60
C SER A 16 9.56 25.00 -11.57
N VAL A 17 9.88 23.71 -11.51
CA VAL A 17 9.21 22.65 -12.27
C VAL A 17 8.05 22.11 -11.45
N LYS A 18 6.83 22.29 -11.97
CA LYS A 18 5.57 21.89 -11.32
C LYS A 18 5.12 20.48 -11.65
N THR A 19 5.79 19.82 -12.59
CA THR A 19 5.46 18.47 -13.02
C THR A 19 6.59 17.52 -12.66
N LEU A 20 6.25 16.32 -12.20
CA LEU A 20 7.23 15.29 -11.88
C LEU A 20 6.76 13.96 -12.45
N THR A 21 7.59 13.31 -13.26
CA THR A 21 7.38 11.90 -13.61
C THR A 21 8.38 11.08 -12.81
N THR A 22 7.92 10.14 -12.01
CA THR A 22 8.78 9.33 -11.14
C THR A 22 8.62 7.86 -11.46
N VAL A 23 9.76 7.18 -11.60
CA VAL A 23 9.84 5.71 -11.66
C VAL A 23 10.46 5.24 -10.35
N SER A 24 9.94 4.17 -9.77
CA SER A 24 10.51 3.56 -8.58
C SER A 24 10.40 2.04 -8.60
N ALA A 25 11.33 1.40 -7.90
CA ALA A 25 11.31 0.00 -7.55
C ALA A 25 11.27 -0.14 -6.03
N SER A 26 10.57 -1.15 -5.54
CA SER A 26 10.39 -1.39 -4.12
C SER A 26 10.50 -2.85 -3.76
N TYR A 27 10.88 -3.11 -2.52
CA TYR A 27 10.72 -4.40 -1.87
C TYR A 27 9.77 -4.23 -0.69
N ALA A 28 8.73 -5.06 -0.63
CA ALA A 28 7.68 -5.00 0.37
C ALA A 28 7.49 -6.35 1.06
N GLY A 29 7.39 -6.32 2.38
CA GLY A 29 7.02 -7.46 3.22
C GLY A 29 5.72 -7.16 3.97
N ALA A 30 4.86 -8.16 4.14
CA ALA A 30 3.70 -8.04 5.01
C ALA A 30 3.41 -9.35 5.75
N ALA A 31 2.98 -9.27 6.99
CA ALA A 31 2.59 -10.43 7.79
C ALA A 31 1.25 -10.17 8.48
N SER A 32 0.42 -11.22 8.57
CA SER A 32 -0.78 -11.15 9.40
C SER A 32 -0.42 -11.13 10.88
N ARG A 33 -1.21 -10.43 11.69
CA ARG A 33 -0.97 -10.25 13.13
C ARG A 33 -1.18 -11.52 13.95
N ILE A 34 -2.01 -12.44 13.45
CA ILE A 34 -2.35 -13.73 14.06
C ILE A 34 -2.14 -14.78 12.97
N SER A 35 -1.44 -15.86 13.28
CA SER A 35 -1.12 -17.03 12.42
C SER A 35 -1.82 -17.03 11.06
N GLY A 36 -1.22 -16.32 10.10
CA GLY A 36 -1.81 -16.08 8.79
C GLY A 36 -0.72 -15.88 7.73
N PRO A 37 -1.11 -15.68 6.46
CA PRO A 37 -0.13 -15.63 5.37
C PRO A 37 0.82 -14.43 5.53
N SER A 38 2.09 -14.69 5.27
CA SER A 38 3.10 -13.68 4.99
C SER A 38 3.22 -13.45 3.48
N PHE A 39 3.66 -12.26 3.13
CA PHE A 39 3.79 -11.78 1.75
C PHE A 39 5.14 -11.12 1.56
N GLU A 40 5.77 -11.40 0.43
CA GLU A 40 7.02 -10.79 -0.01
C GLU A 40 6.89 -10.41 -1.48
N PHE A 41 7.12 -9.14 -1.80
CA PHE A 41 6.91 -8.60 -3.14
C PHE A 41 8.04 -7.70 -3.59
N GLY A 42 8.49 -7.90 -4.83
CA GLY A 42 9.12 -6.86 -5.63
C GLY A 42 8.03 -6.03 -6.30
N MET A 43 8.20 -4.71 -6.34
CA MET A 43 7.25 -3.78 -6.94
C MET A 43 7.96 -2.80 -7.87
N ALA A 44 7.25 -2.38 -8.91
CA ALA A 44 7.65 -1.28 -9.78
C ALA A 44 6.49 -0.29 -9.92
N ASN A 45 6.80 1.00 -9.99
CA ASN A 45 5.81 2.06 -10.09
C ASN A 45 6.29 3.14 -11.05
N ILE A 46 5.38 3.66 -11.86
CA ILE A 46 5.55 4.90 -12.61
C ILE A 46 4.37 5.82 -12.34
N SER A 47 4.67 7.06 -12.02
CA SER A 47 3.65 8.04 -11.64
C SER A 47 3.99 9.42 -12.16
N ARG A 48 2.97 10.21 -12.47
CA ARG A 48 3.07 11.61 -12.84
C ARG A 48 2.29 12.47 -11.86
N SER A 49 2.90 13.58 -11.48
CA SER A 49 2.34 14.54 -10.53
C SER A 49 2.41 15.94 -11.11
N ASN A 50 1.37 16.73 -10.87
CA ASN A 50 1.31 18.15 -11.21
C ASN A 50 0.94 18.93 -9.96
N THR A 51 1.73 19.96 -9.67
CA THR A 51 1.62 20.79 -8.48
C THR A 51 1.24 22.20 -8.90
N PHE A 52 0.08 22.67 -8.45
CA PHE A 52 -0.38 24.05 -8.64
C PHE A 52 -0.16 24.85 -7.36
N LYS A 53 -0.56 26.13 -7.37
CA LYS A 53 -0.35 27.02 -6.22
C LYS A 53 -1.05 26.52 -4.95
N GLU A 54 -2.29 26.04 -5.09
CA GLU A 54 -3.18 25.71 -3.97
C GLU A 54 -3.61 24.24 -3.95
N TRP A 55 -3.36 23.51 -5.03
CA TRP A 55 -3.76 22.12 -5.15
C TRP A 55 -2.73 21.30 -5.93
N ASN A 56 -2.79 19.99 -5.78
CA ASN A 56 -1.97 19.05 -6.53
C ASN A 56 -2.82 17.88 -7.01
N ILE A 57 -2.33 17.23 -8.07
CA ILE A 57 -2.91 16.02 -8.62
C ILE A 57 -1.81 15.07 -9.06
N SER A 58 -2.01 13.78 -8.84
CA SER A 58 -1.04 12.76 -9.14
C SER A 58 -1.74 11.47 -9.53
N TYR A 59 -1.18 10.77 -10.49
CA TYR A 59 -1.70 9.50 -10.96
C TYR A 59 -0.55 8.59 -11.39
N GLY A 60 -0.76 7.29 -11.35
CA GLY A 60 0.27 6.33 -11.72
C GLY A 60 -0.23 4.91 -11.84
N ILE A 61 0.65 4.06 -12.36
CA ILE A 61 0.46 2.62 -12.44
C ILE A 61 1.60 1.94 -11.68
N TYR A 62 1.27 0.86 -10.98
CA TYR A 62 2.24 0.02 -10.31
C TYR A 62 1.96 -1.45 -10.60
N GLY A 63 3.01 -2.25 -10.51
CA GLY A 63 2.95 -3.69 -10.57
C GLY A 63 3.72 -4.30 -9.41
N TYR A 64 3.36 -5.53 -9.06
CA TYR A 64 4.07 -6.31 -8.05
C TYR A 64 4.10 -7.79 -8.43
N ALA A 65 5.14 -8.47 -7.99
CA ALA A 65 5.31 -9.90 -8.13
C ALA A 65 6.12 -10.45 -6.96
N GLY A 66 5.80 -11.66 -6.53
CA GLY A 66 6.46 -12.31 -5.40
C GLY A 66 5.67 -13.50 -4.90
N ASN A 67 5.64 -13.71 -3.58
CA ASN A 67 5.06 -14.90 -2.99
C ASN A 67 4.14 -14.56 -1.81
N ALA A 68 3.10 -15.37 -1.67
CA ALA A 68 2.36 -15.54 -0.42
C ALA A 68 2.76 -16.89 0.19
N SER A 69 3.08 -16.89 1.46
CA SER A 69 3.42 -18.12 2.18
C SER A 69 2.70 -18.21 3.52
N TYR A 70 2.36 -19.42 3.90
CA TYR A 70 1.85 -19.75 5.21
C TYR A 70 2.61 -20.97 5.70
N ARG A 71 3.24 -20.86 6.87
CA ARG A 71 3.98 -21.96 7.49
C ARG A 71 3.18 -22.44 8.69
N GLU A 72 2.57 -23.60 8.56
CA GLU A 72 1.99 -24.32 9.69
C GLU A 72 2.43 -25.78 9.62
N ASN A 73 3.05 -26.23 10.71
CA ASN A 73 3.59 -27.59 10.87
C ASN A 73 2.54 -28.45 11.58
N ASN A 74 1.49 -28.82 10.85
CA ASN A 74 0.34 -29.49 11.45
C ASN A 74 0.23 -30.96 11.01
N SER A 75 -0.03 -31.83 11.99
CA SER A 75 -0.48 -33.22 11.80
C SER A 75 -1.85 -33.26 11.08
N THR A 76 -2.21 -34.42 10.53
CA THR A 76 -3.46 -34.61 9.76
C THR A 76 -4.74 -34.21 10.49
N ASP A 77 -4.77 -34.30 11.83
CA ASP A 77 -5.93 -33.95 12.65
C ASP A 77 -6.21 -32.43 12.73
N ASP A 78 -5.21 -31.60 12.45
CA ASP A 78 -5.33 -30.13 12.54
C ASP A 78 -5.86 -29.47 11.25
N LEU A 79 -6.00 -30.22 10.16
CA LEU A 79 -6.57 -29.71 8.89
C LEU A 79 -8.06 -29.36 8.98
N LYS A 80 -8.75 -29.85 10.02
CA LYS A 80 -10.12 -29.41 10.35
C LYS A 80 -10.15 -27.98 10.90
N ASN A 81 -9.06 -27.57 11.55
CA ASN A 81 -8.95 -26.28 12.22
C ASN A 81 -8.23 -25.25 11.35
N TYR A 82 -7.22 -25.68 10.59
CA TYR A 82 -6.31 -24.78 9.87
C TYR A 82 -6.02 -25.20 8.43
N LEU A 83 -5.46 -24.28 7.64
CA LEU A 83 -5.00 -24.57 6.27
C LEU A 83 -3.65 -25.29 6.29
N GLN A 84 -3.46 -26.19 5.34
CA GLN A 84 -2.12 -26.73 5.07
C GLN A 84 -1.16 -25.60 4.70
N GLY A 85 0.09 -25.68 5.18
CA GLY A 85 1.15 -24.76 4.80
C GLY A 85 1.32 -24.68 3.28
N PHE A 86 1.51 -23.46 2.77
CA PHE A 86 1.65 -23.22 1.34
C PHE A 86 2.71 -22.16 1.03
N LYS A 87 3.23 -22.22 -0.19
CA LYS A 87 4.00 -21.14 -0.82
C LYS A 87 3.51 -21.01 -2.26
N LYS A 88 2.89 -19.88 -2.59
CA LYS A 88 2.24 -19.65 -3.89
C LYS A 88 2.70 -18.34 -4.48
N SER A 89 2.91 -18.32 -5.79
CA SER A 89 3.23 -17.10 -6.51
C SER A 89 2.06 -16.12 -6.42
N ALA A 90 2.36 -14.83 -6.28
CA ALA A 90 1.38 -13.77 -6.24
C ALA A 90 1.89 -12.59 -7.05
N ALA A 91 1.04 -12.05 -7.92
CA ALA A 91 1.40 -10.92 -8.77
C ALA A 91 0.18 -10.04 -9.01
N GLY A 92 0.39 -8.82 -9.46
CA GLY A 92 -0.71 -7.93 -9.78
C GLY A 92 -0.29 -6.59 -10.33
N LEU A 93 -1.29 -5.83 -10.73
CA LEU A 93 -1.16 -4.49 -11.28
C LEU A 93 -2.17 -3.58 -10.60
N GLY A 94 -1.91 -2.28 -10.58
CA GLY A 94 -2.86 -1.33 -10.02
C GLY A 94 -2.64 0.09 -10.51
N LEU A 95 -3.68 0.88 -10.39
CA LEU A 95 -3.69 2.30 -10.68
C LEU A 95 -3.79 3.07 -9.37
N ARG A 96 -3.15 4.22 -9.30
CA ARG A 96 -3.24 5.15 -8.17
C ARG A 96 -3.60 6.54 -8.65
N PHE A 97 -4.32 7.24 -7.79
CA PHE A 97 -4.76 8.60 -7.97
C PHE A 97 -4.70 9.32 -6.61
N SER A 98 -4.19 10.54 -6.60
CA SER A 98 -4.14 11.41 -5.43
C SER A 98 -4.40 12.84 -5.88
N THR A 99 -5.31 13.54 -5.21
CA THR A 99 -5.53 14.97 -5.43
C THR A 99 -5.72 15.64 -4.08
N GLY A 100 -5.27 16.87 -3.92
CA GLY A 100 -5.37 17.51 -2.61
C GLY A 100 -5.03 18.98 -2.61
N LEU A 101 -5.26 19.58 -1.45
CA LEU A 101 -4.96 20.98 -1.18
C LEU A 101 -3.56 21.10 -0.56
N GLN A 102 -2.87 22.17 -0.91
CA GLN A 102 -1.54 22.44 -0.41
C GLN A 102 -1.26 23.92 -0.19
N HIS A 103 -0.28 24.19 0.64
CA HIS A 103 0.23 25.53 0.90
C HIS A 103 1.71 25.46 1.21
N THR A 104 2.46 26.32 0.55
CA THR A 104 3.88 26.49 0.81
C THR A 104 4.09 27.67 1.74
N SER A 105 4.93 27.49 2.75
CA SER A 105 5.29 28.51 3.73
C SER A 105 5.86 29.77 3.08
N ALA A 106 5.76 30.91 3.78
CA ALA A 106 6.23 32.21 3.26
C ALA A 106 7.73 32.21 2.89
N ASN A 107 8.55 31.46 3.63
CA ASN A 107 9.98 31.28 3.33
C ASN A 107 10.26 30.24 2.23
N GLN A 108 9.22 29.67 1.61
CA GLN A 108 9.27 28.71 0.51
C GLN A 108 10.03 27.40 0.81
N ASN A 109 10.34 27.15 2.09
CA ASN A 109 11.15 26.01 2.50
C ASN A 109 10.32 24.79 2.89
N THR A 110 9.05 24.99 3.23
CA THR A 110 8.15 23.94 3.70
C THR A 110 6.85 23.96 2.90
N ASP A 111 6.41 22.80 2.47
CA ASP A 111 5.15 22.60 1.76
C ASP A 111 4.27 21.68 2.60
N PHE A 112 3.07 22.16 2.92
CA PHE A 112 2.07 21.43 3.67
C PHE A 112 0.96 21.03 2.73
N ARG A 113 0.70 19.72 2.63
CA ARG A 113 -0.41 19.16 1.87
C ARG A 113 -1.42 18.63 2.87
N TYR A 114 -2.27 19.54 3.34
CA TYR A 114 -3.09 19.31 4.53
C TYR A 114 -4.09 18.17 4.35
N LEU A 115 -4.68 18.09 3.17
CA LEU A 115 -5.72 17.13 2.84
C LEU A 115 -5.57 16.68 1.40
N ASN A 116 -5.24 15.41 1.21
CA ASN A 116 -5.32 14.75 -0.08
C ASN A 116 -6.35 13.63 -0.02
N PHE A 117 -7.17 13.55 -1.04
CA PHE A 117 -8.01 12.40 -1.33
C PHE A 117 -7.23 11.41 -2.19
N GLU A 118 -7.14 10.17 -1.74
CA GLU A 118 -6.30 9.15 -2.35
C GLU A 118 -7.09 7.89 -2.68
N ASN A 119 -6.81 7.35 -3.87
CA ASN A 119 -7.47 6.18 -4.41
C ASN A 119 -6.45 5.26 -5.07
N ALA A 120 -6.62 3.96 -4.85
CA ALA A 120 -5.88 2.93 -5.53
C ALA A 120 -6.83 1.81 -5.93
N ILE A 121 -6.78 1.37 -7.18
CA ILE A 121 -7.41 0.13 -7.62
C ILE A 121 -6.33 -0.87 -7.96
N SER A 122 -6.48 -2.11 -7.51
CA SER A 122 -5.50 -3.18 -7.74
C SER A 122 -6.20 -4.44 -8.22
N PHE A 123 -5.51 -5.16 -9.09
CA PHE A 123 -5.90 -6.42 -9.69
C PHE A 123 -4.86 -7.45 -9.28
N GLU A 124 -5.31 -8.50 -8.61
CA GLU A 124 -4.47 -9.57 -8.10
C GLU A 124 -4.61 -10.83 -8.97
N GLY A 125 -3.47 -11.45 -9.25
CA GLY A 125 -3.32 -12.69 -10.00
C GLY A 125 -2.23 -13.59 -9.39
N GLY A 126 -1.84 -14.62 -10.15
CA GLY A 126 -0.91 -15.65 -9.71
C GLY A 126 -1.59 -16.85 -9.04
N ASP A 127 -0.78 -17.80 -8.58
CA ASP A 127 -1.26 -19.04 -7.97
C ASP A 127 -1.99 -18.80 -6.65
N TYR A 128 -1.56 -17.79 -5.89
CA TYR A 128 -2.19 -17.45 -4.63
C TYR A 128 -3.63 -16.98 -4.83
N ALA A 129 -3.89 -16.17 -5.85
CA ALA A 129 -5.23 -15.70 -6.17
C ALA A 129 -6.15 -16.88 -6.60
N ARG A 130 -5.60 -17.89 -7.28
CA ARG A 130 -6.32 -19.13 -7.63
C ARG A 130 -6.57 -20.00 -6.39
N PHE A 131 -5.55 -20.22 -5.59
CA PHE A 131 -5.63 -20.93 -4.31
C PHE A 131 -6.70 -20.33 -3.39
N ARG A 132 -6.75 -19.00 -3.24
CA ARG A 132 -7.80 -18.34 -2.46
C ARG A 132 -9.20 -18.63 -3.00
N GLN A 133 -9.38 -18.72 -4.32
CA GLN A 133 -10.67 -19.07 -4.91
C GLN A 133 -11.05 -20.53 -4.63
N GLU A 134 -10.09 -21.45 -4.72
CA GLU A 134 -10.30 -22.87 -4.39
C GLU A 134 -10.72 -23.05 -2.93
N VAL A 135 -9.99 -22.43 -2.00
CA VAL A 135 -10.33 -22.45 -0.56
C VAL A 135 -11.68 -21.76 -0.31
N TYR A 136 -11.97 -20.67 -1.01
CA TYR A 136 -13.27 -19.98 -0.93
C TYR A 136 -14.43 -20.81 -1.50
N ASN A 137 -14.19 -21.89 -2.24
CA ASN A 137 -15.28 -22.75 -2.76
C ASN A 137 -15.41 -24.08 -2.01
N ALA A 138 -14.40 -24.47 -1.21
CA ALA A 138 -14.39 -25.69 -0.41
C ALA A 138 -15.00 -25.51 1.00
N PRO A 139 -15.31 -26.57 1.77
CA PRO A 139 -15.59 -26.43 3.20
C PRO A 139 -14.42 -25.74 3.93
N LEU A 140 -14.70 -24.73 4.77
CA LEU A 140 -13.66 -23.95 5.45
C LEU A 140 -13.32 -24.55 6.83
N PRO A 141 -12.02 -24.67 7.17
CA PRO A 141 -11.58 -24.96 8.53
C PRO A 141 -11.98 -23.86 9.53
N ASP A 142 -12.10 -24.21 10.81
CA ASP A 142 -12.68 -23.33 11.83
C ASP A 142 -11.99 -21.97 12.00
N TYR A 143 -10.65 -21.92 11.88
CA TYR A 143 -9.84 -20.71 12.07
C TYR A 143 -9.45 -20.01 10.76
N VAL A 144 -10.08 -20.38 9.64
CA VAL A 144 -9.69 -19.87 8.32
C VAL A 144 -10.66 -18.79 7.87
N ALA A 145 -10.10 -17.68 7.40
CA ALA A 145 -10.82 -16.60 6.76
C ALA A 145 -10.21 -16.35 5.37
N VAL A 146 -11.04 -16.40 4.32
CA VAL A 146 -10.58 -16.19 2.95
C VAL A 146 -11.58 -15.33 2.18
N THR A 147 -11.05 -14.46 1.32
CA THR A 147 -11.83 -13.70 0.34
C THR A 147 -11.50 -14.21 -1.06
N ASN A 148 -12.49 -14.19 -1.96
CA ASN A 148 -12.30 -14.47 -3.38
C ASN A 148 -12.07 -13.20 -4.22
N ARG A 149 -12.08 -12.01 -3.60
CA ARG A 149 -11.87 -10.76 -4.34
C ARG A 149 -10.46 -10.72 -4.92
N LYS A 150 -10.41 -10.43 -6.22
CA LYS A 150 -9.18 -10.16 -6.98
C LYS A 150 -9.01 -8.67 -7.30
N VAL A 151 -10.09 -7.89 -7.21
CA VAL A 151 -10.06 -6.45 -7.41
C VAL A 151 -10.26 -5.78 -6.06
N LEU A 152 -9.31 -4.92 -5.67
CA LEU A 152 -9.39 -4.15 -4.43
C LEU A 152 -9.31 -2.67 -4.77
N TRP A 153 -10.33 -1.92 -4.37
CA TRP A 153 -10.31 -0.46 -4.36
C TRP A 153 -10.04 0.02 -2.94
N THR A 154 -8.92 0.70 -2.74
CA THR A 154 -8.55 1.35 -1.48
C THR A 154 -8.72 2.85 -1.64
N THR A 155 -9.40 3.48 -0.69
CA THR A 155 -9.64 4.92 -0.69
C THR A 155 -9.41 5.49 0.71
N GLY A 156 -9.08 6.78 0.80
CA GLY A 156 -8.87 7.44 2.07
C GLY A 156 -8.33 8.86 1.93
N LEU A 157 -7.87 9.37 3.06
CA LEU A 157 -7.32 10.70 3.18
C LEU A 157 -5.87 10.63 3.60
N SER A 158 -5.08 11.62 3.19
CA SER A 158 -3.72 11.77 3.69
C SER A 158 -3.37 13.22 3.94
N THR A 159 -2.37 13.37 4.80
CA THR A 159 -1.65 14.61 5.01
C THR A 159 -0.18 14.38 4.76
N GLU A 160 0.51 15.40 4.26
CA GLU A 160 1.94 15.36 4.01
C GLU A 160 2.58 16.70 4.38
N VAL A 161 3.76 16.60 4.98
CA VAL A 161 4.64 17.75 5.18
C VAL A 161 5.96 17.45 4.49
N MET A 162 6.43 18.40 3.71
CA MET A 162 7.71 18.30 3.01
C MET A 162 8.51 19.55 3.25
N TRP A 163 9.80 19.41 3.53
CA TRP A 163 10.70 20.55 3.71
C TRP A 163 12.03 20.32 3.01
N ARG A 164 12.67 21.42 2.63
CA ARG A 164 14.02 21.41 2.09
C ARG A 164 15.05 21.64 3.19
N ALA A 165 16.25 21.11 3.00
CA ALA A 165 17.38 21.43 3.85
C ALA A 165 17.80 22.89 3.63
N ARG A 166 18.03 23.65 4.72
CA ARG A 166 18.28 25.11 4.67
C ARG A 166 19.44 25.53 3.75
N GLN A 167 20.47 24.69 3.66
CA GLN A 167 21.68 25.00 2.88
C GLN A 167 21.68 24.35 1.49
N ASN A 168 20.86 23.33 1.26
CA ASN A 168 20.80 22.61 0.00
C ASN A 168 19.36 22.25 -0.35
N HIS A 169 18.77 23.05 -1.24
CA HIS A 169 17.38 22.90 -1.65
C HIS A 169 17.12 21.64 -2.50
N ASP A 170 18.16 20.97 -2.98
CA ASP A 170 18.03 19.68 -3.66
C ASP A 170 17.82 18.51 -2.69
N ILE A 171 18.06 18.72 -1.39
CA ILE A 171 17.75 17.75 -0.34
C ILE A 171 16.39 18.10 0.24
N ARG A 172 15.44 17.16 0.15
CA ARG A 172 14.08 17.34 0.64
C ARG A 172 13.67 16.14 1.46
N HIS A 173 13.02 16.39 2.57
CA HIS A 173 12.44 15.39 3.44
C HIS A 173 10.93 15.51 3.37
N ALA A 174 10.22 14.39 3.35
CA ALA A 174 8.77 14.41 3.47
C ALA A 174 8.27 13.31 4.39
N PHE A 175 7.21 13.62 5.11
CA PHE A 175 6.45 12.67 5.91
C PHE A 175 5.01 12.68 5.44
N ARG A 176 4.43 11.50 5.26
CA ARG A 176 3.02 11.33 4.90
C ARG A 176 2.36 10.35 5.83
N LEU A 177 1.17 10.74 6.30
CA LEU A 177 0.24 9.86 6.98
C LEU A 177 -1.02 9.72 6.11
N PHE A 178 -1.36 8.48 5.77
CA PHE A 178 -2.61 8.11 5.11
C PHE A 178 -3.47 7.30 6.08
N ILE A 179 -4.77 7.56 6.07
CA ILE A 179 -5.78 6.80 6.79
C ILE A 179 -6.89 6.46 5.79
N GLY A 180 -7.24 5.18 5.70
CA GLY A 180 -8.25 4.73 4.75
C GLY A 180 -8.44 3.23 4.78
N GLY A 181 -9.19 2.71 3.82
CA GLY A 181 -9.52 1.29 3.76
C GLY A 181 -10.06 0.85 2.41
N THR A 182 -10.44 -0.42 2.32
CA THR A 182 -11.06 -1.00 1.13
C THR A 182 -12.54 -1.21 1.40
N PRO A 183 -13.45 -0.37 0.86
CA PRO A 183 -14.87 -0.48 1.11
C PRO A 183 -15.41 -1.90 0.86
N ASN A 184 -16.25 -2.37 1.78
CA ASN A 184 -16.87 -3.71 1.78
C ASN A 184 -15.87 -4.87 1.73
N PHE A 185 -14.60 -4.66 2.09
CA PHE A 185 -13.60 -5.73 2.02
C PHE A 185 -13.82 -6.79 3.10
N ALA A 186 -14.16 -6.37 4.33
CA ALA A 186 -14.48 -7.29 5.42
C ALA A 186 -15.64 -8.22 5.06
N ASP A 187 -16.70 -7.69 4.43
CA ASP A 187 -17.89 -8.45 4.01
C ASP A 187 -17.60 -9.46 2.88
N SER A 188 -16.43 -9.39 2.25
CA SER A 188 -16.04 -10.32 1.19
C SER A 188 -15.43 -11.62 1.70
N PHE A 189 -15.15 -11.71 3.00
CA PHE A 189 -14.57 -12.90 3.58
C PHE A 189 -15.64 -13.93 3.88
N ARG A 190 -15.34 -15.18 3.56
CA ARG A 190 -16.00 -16.35 4.13
C ARG A 190 -15.06 -16.93 5.17
N SER A 191 -15.61 -17.37 6.30
CA SER A 191 -14.84 -17.86 7.43
C SER A 191 -15.39 -19.16 8.00
N GLY A 192 -14.53 -19.93 8.65
CA GLY A 192 -14.94 -20.96 9.59
C GLY A 192 -15.65 -20.38 10.82
N VAL A 193 -16.22 -21.25 11.64
CA VAL A 193 -17.07 -20.86 12.77
C VAL A 193 -16.32 -19.99 13.77
N LYS A 194 -15.08 -20.36 14.11
CA LYS A 194 -14.28 -19.63 15.11
C LYS A 194 -13.66 -18.35 14.54
N ALA A 195 -13.26 -18.35 13.27
CA ALA A 195 -12.77 -17.15 12.60
C ALA A 195 -13.88 -16.09 12.38
N TYR A 196 -15.15 -16.51 12.30
CA TYR A 196 -16.27 -15.57 12.16
C TYR A 196 -16.37 -14.61 13.35
N ASP A 197 -16.21 -15.12 14.58
CA ASP A 197 -16.26 -14.30 15.79
C ASP A 197 -15.13 -13.27 15.83
N GLU A 198 -13.97 -13.60 15.25
CA GLU A 198 -12.85 -12.66 15.13
C GLU A 198 -13.04 -11.61 14.03
N LEU A 199 -13.80 -11.90 12.98
CA LEU A 199 -14.07 -10.98 11.87
C LEU A 199 -15.26 -10.07 12.12
N ARG A 200 -16.21 -10.49 12.96
CA ARG A 200 -17.45 -9.78 13.23
C ARG A 200 -17.16 -8.38 13.79
N GLY A 201 -17.61 -7.35 13.05
CA GLY A 201 -17.44 -5.95 13.43
C GLY A 201 -16.07 -5.33 13.06
N LYS A 202 -15.15 -6.09 12.45
CA LYS A 202 -13.91 -5.52 11.91
C LYS A 202 -14.18 -4.80 10.59
N ASN A 203 -13.59 -3.62 10.43
CA ASN A 203 -13.53 -2.92 9.15
C ASN A 203 -12.13 -3.10 8.52
N SER A 204 -12.00 -2.72 7.26
CA SER A 204 -10.72 -2.74 6.55
C SER A 204 -9.95 -1.42 6.70
N MET A 205 -10.26 -0.62 7.73
CA MET A 205 -9.59 0.65 7.93
C MET A 205 -8.17 0.38 8.42
N GLY A 206 -7.24 1.19 7.97
CA GLY A 206 -5.84 1.11 8.34
C GLY A 206 -5.14 2.44 8.10
N TRP A 207 -3.87 2.46 8.44
CA TRP A 207 -3.01 3.62 8.25
C TRP A 207 -1.75 3.24 7.49
N VAL A 208 -1.16 4.23 6.81
CA VAL A 208 0.15 4.12 6.17
C VAL A 208 0.96 5.34 6.52
N PHE A 209 2.08 5.13 7.21
CA PHE A 209 3.07 6.14 7.50
C PHE A 209 4.25 6.00 6.54
N ASN A 210 4.75 7.11 6.04
CA ASN A 210 5.84 7.12 5.10
C ASN A 210 6.84 8.22 5.43
N TYR A 211 8.11 7.90 5.22
CA TYR A 211 9.19 8.86 5.13
C TYR A 211 9.81 8.84 3.74
N PHE A 212 10.12 10.02 3.20
CA PHE A 212 10.82 10.22 1.93
C PHE A 212 12.02 11.12 2.10
N LEU A 213 13.10 10.71 1.44
CA LEU A 213 14.28 11.51 1.22
C LEU A 213 14.47 11.70 -0.28
N TYR A 214 14.44 12.94 -0.75
CA TYR A 214 14.88 13.32 -2.08
C TYR A 214 16.28 13.90 -2.01
N ILE A 215 17.14 13.42 -2.89
CA ILE A 215 18.43 14.04 -3.17
C ILE A 215 18.48 14.28 -4.68
N HIS A 216 18.35 15.54 -5.09
CA HIS A 216 18.25 15.96 -6.49
C HIS A 216 17.07 15.31 -7.22
N ARG A 217 17.36 14.25 -7.99
CA ARG A 217 16.38 13.47 -8.77
C ARG A 217 16.16 12.07 -8.18
N PHE A 218 16.98 11.63 -7.25
CA PHE A 218 16.83 10.34 -6.59
C PHE A 218 15.92 10.46 -5.38
N SER A 219 15.19 9.39 -5.11
CA SER A 219 14.37 9.25 -3.92
C SER A 219 14.60 7.93 -3.23
N LEU A 220 14.61 7.99 -1.90
CA LEU A 220 14.54 6.85 -1.00
C LEU A 220 13.28 7.00 -0.18
N SER A 221 12.55 5.89 0.00
CA SER A 221 11.37 5.88 0.84
C SER A 221 11.33 4.68 1.76
N TYR A 222 10.80 4.91 2.95
CA TYR A 222 10.40 3.85 3.86
C TYR A 222 8.94 4.02 4.24
N GLU A 223 8.19 2.93 4.16
CA GLU A 223 6.75 2.89 4.41
C GLU A 223 6.46 1.81 5.46
N MET A 224 5.62 2.17 6.42
CA MET A 224 5.01 1.29 7.39
C MET A 224 3.50 1.39 7.23
N ALA A 225 2.83 0.25 7.11
CA ALA A 225 1.40 0.19 6.95
C ALA A 225 0.82 -0.81 7.93
N ASP A 226 -0.38 -0.50 8.39
CA ASP A 226 -1.12 -1.36 9.28
C ASP A 226 -2.58 -1.33 8.85
N ASN A 227 -3.02 -2.47 8.34
CA ASN A 227 -4.40 -2.73 7.96
C ASN A 227 -4.69 -4.18 8.40
N ALA A 228 -5.28 -5.02 7.54
CA ALA A 228 -5.40 -6.45 7.81
C ALA A 228 -4.06 -7.15 8.08
N ASN A 229 -2.96 -6.62 7.53
CA ASN A 229 -1.59 -7.07 7.79
C ASN A 229 -0.72 -5.88 8.21
N TYR A 230 0.29 -6.15 9.02
CA TYR A 230 1.38 -5.21 9.22
C TYR A 230 2.36 -5.35 8.05
N ALA A 231 2.67 -4.25 7.37
CA ALA A 231 3.50 -4.24 6.18
C ALA A 231 4.60 -3.18 6.26
N GLN A 232 5.73 -3.49 5.67
CA GLN A 232 6.86 -2.59 5.50
C GLN A 232 7.30 -2.59 4.05
N LYS A 233 7.76 -1.44 3.55
CA LYS A 233 8.31 -1.33 2.20
C LYS A 233 9.43 -0.31 2.15
N ILE A 234 10.48 -0.68 1.43
CA ILE A 234 11.55 0.24 1.05
C ILE A 234 11.47 0.47 -0.46
N SER A 235 11.65 1.71 -0.91
CA SER A 235 11.65 2.04 -2.34
C SER A 235 12.80 2.95 -2.70
N LEU A 236 13.32 2.77 -3.91
CA LEU A 236 14.25 3.65 -4.57
C LEU A 236 13.60 4.17 -5.85
N GLY A 237 13.74 5.46 -6.10
CA GLY A 237 13.13 6.10 -7.26
C GLY A 237 14.01 7.15 -7.92
N TYR A 238 13.61 7.50 -9.14
CA TYR A 238 14.20 8.56 -9.93
C TYR A 238 13.10 9.40 -10.56
N SER A 239 13.22 10.72 -10.43
CA SER A 239 12.26 11.69 -10.94
C SER A 239 12.80 12.48 -12.13
N PHE A 240 12.07 12.40 -13.23
CA PHE A 240 12.22 13.22 -14.43
C PHE A 240 11.47 14.54 -14.25
N ARG A 241 12.12 15.63 -14.64
CA ARG A 241 11.60 17.00 -14.61
C ARG A 241 11.36 17.46 -16.05
#